data_AF-A0A519KZZ2-F1
#
_entry.id   AF-A0A519KZZ2-F1
#
_cell.length_a   1.000
_cell.length_b   1.000
_cell.length_c   1.000
_cell.angle_alpha   90.00
_cell.angle_beta   90.00
_cell.angle_gamma   90.00
#
_symmetry.space_group_name_H-M   'P 1'
#
loop_
_entity.id
_entity.type
_entity.pdbx_description
1 polymer ?
#
loop_
_entity_poly.entity_id
_entity_poly.type
_entity_poly.pdbx_seq_one_letter_code
_entity_poly.pdbx_strand_id
1 'polypeptide(L)' 'MRHDRLTVLTALEAQGVAPVFYNPDPEVCLNVIRACSRGGAKAIEFTNRGDFAVDLFGDIAREL' A
#
# COMPACT_ATOMS: atom_id res chain seq x y z
N MET A 1 12.37 -3.04 11.60
CA MET A 1 11.51 -2.61 10.46
C MET A 1 12.33 -2.71 9.20
N ARG A 2 11.78 -3.26 8.11
CA ARG A 2 12.50 -3.43 6.83
C ARG A 2 12.81 -2.09 6.12
N HIS A 3 12.06 -1.04 6.45
CA HIS A 3 12.22 0.31 5.90
C HIS A 3 12.18 1.33 7.05
N ASP A 4 13.04 2.34 7.00
CA ASP A 4 13.04 3.47 7.94
C ASP A 4 12.19 4.65 7.40
N ARG A 5 11.89 5.61 8.29
CA ARG A 5 11.03 6.76 7.98
C ARG A 5 11.58 7.65 6.86
N LEU A 6 12.90 7.86 6.80
CA LEU A 6 13.52 8.71 5.78
C LEU A 6 13.41 8.04 4.40
N THR A 7 13.71 6.74 4.33
CA THR A 7 13.56 5.96 3.09
C THR A 7 12.14 6.02 2.52
N VAL A 8 11.11 5.87 3.36
CA VAL A 8 9.71 5.97 2.93
C VAL A 8 9.37 7.38 2.46
N LEU A 9 9.82 8.40 3.18
CA LEU A 9 9.56 9.81 2.84
C LEU A 9 10.19 10.19 1.49
N THR A 10 11.45 9.82 1.26
CA THR A 10 12.14 10.07 -0.01
C THR A 10 11.47 9.33 -1.18
N ALA A 11 10.94 8.13 -0.94
CA ALA A 11 10.18 7.41 -1.97
C ALA A 11 8.86 8.11 -2.33
N LEU A 12 8.11 8.60 -1.34
CA LEU A 12 6.89 9.37 -1.54
C LEU A 12 7.14 10.68 -2.30
N GLU A 13 8.22 11.38 -1.97
CA GLU A 13 8.62 12.61 -2.68
C GLU A 13 9.01 12.30 -4.14
N ALA A 14 9.87 11.29 -4.35
CA ALA A 14 10.35 10.93 -5.67
C ALA A 14 9.24 10.41 -6.61
N GLN A 15 8.24 9.69 -6.07
CA GLN A 15 7.13 9.20 -6.90
C GLN A 15 6.07 10.28 -7.20
N GLY A 16 6.06 11.41 -6.49
CA GLY A 16 5.22 12.59 -6.76
C GLY A 16 3.71 12.44 -6.47
N VAL A 17 3.22 11.23 -6.18
CA VAL A 17 1.82 10.95 -5.83
C VAL A 17 1.76 9.90 -4.74
N ALA A 18 0.87 10.04 -3.76
CA ALA A 18 0.56 8.98 -2.79
C ALA A 18 -0.75 8.31 -3.21
N PRO A 19 -0.74 7.08 -3.74
CA PRO A 19 -1.99 6.37 -4.02
C PRO A 19 -2.64 6.00 -2.69
N VAL A 20 -3.83 6.54 -2.45
CA VAL A 20 -4.64 6.28 -1.26
C VAL A 20 -5.82 5.41 -1.68
N PHE A 21 -5.97 4.22 -1.11
CA PHE A 21 -7.03 3.30 -1.53
C PHE A 21 -7.48 2.34 -0.41
N TYR A 22 -8.67 1.76 -0.58
CA TYR A 22 -9.18 0.61 0.16
C TYR A 22 -10.20 -0.17 -0.68
N ASN A 23 -10.21 -1.49 -0.56
CA ASN A 23 -11.29 -2.36 -1.04
C ASN A 23 -11.41 -3.56 -0.07
N PRO A 24 -12.62 -4.05 0.26
CA PRO A 24 -12.76 -5.22 1.14
C PRO A 24 -12.29 -6.54 0.50
N ASP A 25 -12.13 -6.59 -0.82
CA ASP A 25 -11.65 -7.78 -1.54
C ASP A 25 -10.11 -7.86 -1.54
N PRO A 26 -9.50 -8.93 -0.98
CA PRO A 26 -8.06 -9.12 -0.96
C PRO A 26 -7.41 -9.19 -2.36
N GLU A 27 -8.07 -9.82 -3.33
CA GLU A 27 -7.53 -9.95 -4.69
C GLU A 27 -7.46 -8.58 -5.37
N VAL A 28 -8.51 -7.76 -5.20
CA VAL A 28 -8.51 -6.38 -5.70
C VAL A 28 -7.37 -5.59 -5.05
N CYS A 29 -7.17 -5.71 -3.74
CA CYS A 29 -6.08 -5.05 -3.04
C CYS A 29 -4.70 -5.43 -3.59
N LEU A 30 -4.42 -6.72 -3.73
CA LEU A 30 -3.15 -7.21 -4.31
C LEU A 30 -2.95 -6.70 -5.74
N ASN A 31 -4.00 -6.74 -6.56
CA ASN A 31 -3.93 -6.30 -7.95
C ASN A 31 -3.65 -4.80 -8.06
N VAL A 32 -4.30 -3.98 -7.23
CA VAL A 32 -4.05 -2.53 -7.15
C VAL A 32 -2.61 -2.26 -6.69
N ILE A 33 -2.14 -2.90 -5.61
CA ILE A 33 -0.77 -2.70 -5.10
C ILE A 33 0.27 -3.08 -6.15
N ARG A 34 0.10 -4.25 -6.79
CA ARG A 34 0.99 -4.72 -7.86
C ARG A 34 0.95 -3.79 -9.08
N ALA A 35 -0.21 -3.25 -9.44
CA ALA A 35 -0.33 -2.29 -10.52
C ALA A 35 0.38 -0.96 -10.21
N CYS A 36 0.20 -0.41 -9.00
CA CYS A 36 0.92 0.77 -8.53
C CYS A 36 2.44 0.55 -8.55
N SER A 37 2.91 -0.59 -8.05
CA SER A 37 4.32 -0.97 -8.07
C SER A 37 4.88 -1.04 -9.50
N ARG A 38 4.17 -1.70 -10.43
CA ARG A 38 4.54 -1.71 -11.87
C ARG A 38 4.53 -0.31 -12.50
N GLY A 39 3.65 0.57 -12.03
CA GLY A 39 3.59 1.97 -12.43
C GLY A 39 4.68 2.86 -11.82
N GLY A 40 5.56 2.31 -10.97
CA GLY A 40 6.67 3.03 -10.35
C GLY A 40 6.37 3.62 -8.97
N ALA A 41 5.14 3.44 -8.44
CA ALA A 41 4.79 3.86 -7.08
C ALA A 41 5.27 2.82 -6.06
N LYS A 42 6.26 3.20 -5.24
CA LYS A 42 6.92 2.32 -4.26
C LYS A 42 6.28 2.38 -2.87
N ALA A 43 5.50 3.42 -2.60
CA ALA A 43 4.77 3.61 -1.36
C ALA A 43 3.29 3.84 -1.65
N ILE A 44 2.42 3.19 -0.89
CA ILE A 44 0.97 3.22 -1.05
C ILE A 44 0.34 3.39 0.34
N GLU A 45 -0.71 4.19 0.43
CA GLU A 45 -1.51 4.34 1.64
C GLU A 45 -2.72 3.41 1.57
N PHE A 46 -2.76 2.41 2.46
CA PHE A 46 -3.93 1.57 2.66
C PHE A 46 -4.85 2.23 3.68
N THR A 47 -6.00 2.73 3.23
CA THR A 47 -6.91 3.48 4.09
C THR A 47 -7.58 2.54 5.09
N ASN A 48 -7.52 2.88 6.38
CA ASN A 48 -8.31 2.23 7.42
C ASN A 48 -9.79 2.62 7.28
N ARG A 49 -10.51 1.94 6.38
CA ARG A 49 -11.92 2.18 6.06
C ARG A 49 -12.64 0.85 5.96
N GLY A 50 -13.86 0.76 6.50
CA GLY A 50 -14.64 -0.48 6.46
C GLY A 50 -14.30 -1.43 7.61
N ASP A 51 -15.09 -2.49 7.73
CA ASP A 51 -14.93 -3.48 8.80
C ASP A 51 -13.64 -4.28 8.60
N PHE A 52 -12.92 -4.53 9.69
CA PHE A 52 -11.71 -5.36 9.73
C PHE A 52 -10.59 -4.93 8.74
N ALA A 53 -10.54 -3.64 8.36
CA ALA A 53 -9.54 -3.12 7.41
C ALA A 53 -8.10 -3.33 7.88
N VAL A 54 -7.85 -3.31 9.20
CA VAL A 54 -6.54 -3.60 9.80
C VAL A 54 -6.14 -5.07 9.65
N ASP A 55 -7.11 -5.99 9.79
CA ASP A 55 -6.87 -7.42 9.64
C ASP A 55 -6.58 -7.76 8.18
N LEU A 56 -7.40 -7.22 7.26
CA LEU A 56 -7.16 -7.33 5.82
C LEU A 56 -5.78 -6.77 5.44
N PHE A 57 -5.41 -5.59 5.94
CA PHE A 57 -4.08 -5.02 5.72
C PHE A 57 -2.98 -5.97 6.22
N GLY A 58 -3.15 -6.57 7.40
CA GLY A 58 -2.23 -7.56 7.94
C GLY A 58 -2.06 -8.78 7.04
N ASP A 59 -3.14 -9.28 6.47
CA ASP A 59 -3.12 -10.42 5.55
C ASP A 59 -2.42 -10.05 4.22
N ILE A 60 -2.75 -8.90 3.65
CA ILE A 60 -2.10 -8.37 2.44
C ILE A 60 -0.60 -8.16 2.66
N ALA A 61 -0.19 -7.64 3.82
CA ALA A 61 1.21 -7.41 4.14
C ALA A 61 2.03 -8.69 4.34
N ARG A 62 1.41 -9.83 4.67
CA ARG A 62 2.10 -11.14 4.75
C ARG A 62 2.27 -11.80 3.37
N GLU A 63 1.39 -11.47 2.43
CA GLU A 63 1.40 -12.00 1.06
C GLU A 63 2.41 -11.30 0.14
N LEU A 64 2.80 -10.05 0.46
CA LEU A 64 3.70 -9.19 -0.34
C LEU A 64 5.18 -9.25 0.10
#